data_AF-A0A2E7DLL5-F1
#
_entry.id   AF-A0A2E7DLL5-F1
#
_cell.length_a   1.000
_cell.length_b   1.000
_cell.length_c   1.000
_cell.angle_alpha   90.00
_cell.angle_beta   90.00
_cell.angle_gamma   90.00
#
_symmetry.space_group_name_H-M   'P 1'
#
loop_
_entity.id
_entity.type
_entity.pdbx_description
1 polymer ?
#
loop_
_entity_poly.entity_id
_entity_poly.type
_entity_poly.pdbx_seq_one_letter_code
_entity_poly.pdbx_strand_id
1 'polypeptide(L)'
;MGPFWGCTAFPDCKATLNDIAGKPSTDINENYCCPICTRRMVKASKGDYWFCSGYSKGCKVTLKDEEGLPQAAQLCPKCKKFMVKRKGKNGMFWGCSEFPHCKTTIAIEASSK
;
A
#
# COMPACT_ATOMS: atom_id res chain seq x y z
N MET A 1 -0.07 9.34 -7.96
CA MET A 1 -0.47 9.39 -9.37
C MET A 1 -0.87 8.00 -9.81
N GLY A 2 -2.06 7.60 -9.36
CA GLY A 2 -2.88 6.69 -10.14
C GLY A 2 -3.38 7.43 -11.40
N PRO A 3 -4.48 6.96 -12.00
CA PRO A 3 -5.10 7.67 -13.12
C PRO A 3 -5.42 9.13 -12.76
N PHE A 4 -5.32 10.00 -13.76
CA PHE A 4 -5.62 11.43 -13.63
C PHE A 4 -6.49 11.86 -14.80
N TRP A 5 -7.39 12.79 -14.54
CA TRP A 5 -8.22 13.44 -15.54
C TRP A 5 -7.51 14.69 -16.04
N GLY A 6 -7.28 14.77 -17.35
CA GLY A 6 -6.75 15.95 -18.01
C GLY A 6 -7.86 16.76 -18.69
N CYS A 7 -7.75 18.08 -18.66
CA CYS A 7 -8.62 18.96 -19.42
C CYS A 7 -8.45 18.73 -20.93
N THR A 8 -9.55 18.58 -21.67
CA THR A 8 -9.53 18.32 -23.14
C THR A 8 -9.07 19.54 -23.95
N ALA A 9 -9.15 20.74 -23.37
CA ALA A 9 -8.71 21.99 -23.97
C ALA A 9 -7.19 22.23 -23.83
N PHE A 10 -6.37 21.17 -23.79
CA PHE A 10 -4.92 21.32 -23.82
C PHE A 10 -4.50 21.83 -25.22
N PRO A 11 -3.66 22.88 -25.34
CA PRO A 11 -2.77 23.44 -24.32
C PRO A 11 -3.30 24.61 -23.48
N ASP A 12 -4.45 25.20 -23.80
CA ASP A 12 -5.04 26.36 -23.12
C ASP A 12 -5.48 26.07 -21.67
N CYS A 13 -5.89 24.83 -21.40
CA CYS A 13 -6.31 24.37 -20.09
C CYS A 13 -5.37 23.25 -19.60
N LYS A 14 -4.60 23.51 -18.55
CA LYS A 14 -3.65 22.56 -17.94
C LYS A 14 -4.15 21.93 -16.64
N ALA A 15 -5.44 22.02 -16.37
CA ALA A 15 -6.04 21.42 -15.18
C ALA A 15 -5.87 19.90 -15.22
N THR A 16 -5.33 19.35 -14.13
CA THR A 16 -5.25 17.90 -13.90
C THR A 16 -5.91 17.59 -12.57
N LEU A 17 -6.82 16.62 -12.56
CA LEU A 17 -7.55 16.19 -11.38
C LEU A 17 -7.21 14.71 -11.11
N ASN A 18 -7.15 14.31 -9.83
CA ASN A 18 -6.90 12.92 -9.51
C ASN A 18 -8.16 12.09 -9.80
N ASP A 19 -8.00 10.87 -10.28
CA ASP A 19 -9.11 9.93 -10.35
C ASP A 19 -9.38 9.32 -8.96
N ILE A 20 -10.61 9.49 -8.47
CA ILE A 20 -11.13 8.80 -7.30
C ILE A 20 -12.36 8.02 -7.74
N ALA A 21 -12.23 6.69 -7.85
CA ALA A 21 -13.31 5.78 -8.26
C ALA A 21 -13.99 6.19 -9.58
N GLY A 22 -13.21 6.60 -10.60
CA GLY A 22 -13.74 7.01 -11.89
C GLY A 22 -14.28 8.44 -11.94
N LYS A 23 -14.03 9.26 -10.89
CA LYS A 23 -14.44 10.66 -10.84
C LYS A 23 -13.24 11.60 -10.69
N PRO A 24 -13.22 12.74 -11.39
CA PRO A 24 -12.20 13.75 -11.17
C PRO A 24 -12.43 14.43 -9.81
N SER A 25 -11.45 14.34 -8.92
CA SER A 25 -11.47 15.05 -7.64
C SER A 25 -10.14 15.78 -7.38
N THR A 26 -10.23 16.89 -6.66
CA THR A 26 -9.10 17.62 -6.10
C THR A 26 -8.57 16.98 -4.81
N ASP A 27 -9.33 16.08 -4.20
CA ASP A 27 -8.94 15.44 -2.95
C ASP A 27 -7.72 14.53 -3.15
N ILE A 28 -6.83 14.55 -2.17
CA ILE A 28 -5.70 13.62 -2.10
C ILE A 28 -6.28 12.31 -1.56
N ASN A 29 -6.41 11.30 -2.42
CA ASN A 29 -6.89 9.98 -2.00
C ASN A 29 -5.86 9.37 -1.03
N GLU A 30 -6.18 9.44 0.27
CA GLU A 30 -5.34 9.03 1.41
C GLU A 30 -4.90 7.56 1.29
N ASN A 31 -5.68 6.74 0.58
CA ASN A 31 -5.35 5.33 0.35
C ASN A 31 -4.06 5.16 -0.47
N TYR A 32 -3.66 6.12 -1.32
CA TYR A 32 -2.38 6.02 -2.05
C TYR A 32 -1.17 6.53 -1.25
N CYS A 33 -1.37 6.91 0.02
CA CYS A 33 -0.30 7.26 0.93
C CYS A 33 0.14 6.05 1.74
N CYS A 34 1.45 5.96 1.98
CA CYS A 34 1.99 4.92 2.83
C CYS A 34 1.60 5.20 4.29
N PRO A 35 1.01 4.22 5.03
CA PRO A 35 0.56 4.43 6.41
C PRO A 35 1.70 4.63 7.42
N ILE A 36 2.97 4.35 7.03
CA ILE A 36 4.13 4.50 7.92
C ILE A 36 4.82 5.85 7.73
N CYS A 37 4.97 6.30 6.48
CA CYS A 37 5.81 7.45 6.17
C CYS A 37 5.14 8.49 5.27
N THR A 38 3.82 8.35 5.05
CA THR A 38 2.94 9.20 4.23
C THR A 38 3.35 9.39 2.77
N ARG A 39 4.51 8.84 2.37
CA ARG A 39 4.99 8.86 0.99
C ARG A 39 4.05 8.12 0.08
N ARG A 40 4.01 8.57 -1.17
CA ARG A 40 3.23 7.95 -2.23
C ARG A 40 3.57 6.47 -2.40
N MET A 41 2.52 5.67 -2.59
CA MET A 41 2.60 4.30 -3.06
C MET A 41 2.65 4.23 -4.59
N VAL A 42 3.40 3.25 -5.08
CA VAL A 42 3.64 2.98 -6.50
C VAL A 42 3.17 1.57 -6.80
N LYS A 43 2.34 1.41 -7.83
CA LYS A 43 1.92 0.09 -8.31
C LYS A 43 3.10 -0.60 -9.01
N ALA A 44 3.33 -1.86 -8.70
CA ALA A 44 4.35 -2.66 -9.36
C ALA A 44 3.98 -2.91 -10.82
N SER A 45 4.98 -2.83 -11.71
CA SER A 45 4.78 -3.16 -13.13
C SER A 45 4.66 -4.68 -13.36
N LYS A 46 5.19 -5.49 -12.44
CA LYS A 46 5.20 -6.95 -12.52
C LYS A 46 4.63 -7.52 -11.22
N GLY A 47 3.33 -7.79 -11.22
CA GLY A 47 2.54 -8.31 -10.09
C GLY A 47 1.51 -7.31 -9.54
N ASP A 48 0.47 -7.82 -8.87
CA ASP A 48 -0.67 -7.05 -8.34
C ASP A 48 -0.42 -6.54 -6.92
N TYR A 49 0.58 -5.67 -6.76
CA TYR A 49 0.90 -5.07 -5.46
C TYR A 49 1.39 -3.63 -5.59
N TRP A 50 1.22 -2.90 -4.51
CA TRP A 50 1.68 -1.53 -4.32
C TRP A 50 2.85 -1.52 -3.35
N PHE A 51 3.83 -0.66 -3.57
CA PHE A 51 4.97 -0.49 -2.68
C PHE A 51 5.24 0.98 -2.41
N CYS A 52 5.82 1.28 -1.26
CA CYS A 52 6.21 2.64 -0.92
C CYS A 52 7.33 3.14 -1.85
N SER A 53 7.21 4.36 -2.39
CA SER A 53 8.31 5.02 -3.13
C SER A 53 9.60 5.14 -2.32
N GLY A 54 9.51 5.13 -0.98
CA GLY A 54 10.63 5.10 -0.05
C GLY A 54 11.22 3.71 0.23
N TYR A 55 10.93 2.69 -0.60
CA TYR A 55 11.42 1.32 -0.39
C TYR A 55 12.95 1.27 -0.21
N SER A 56 13.69 1.96 -1.08
CA SER A 56 15.16 2.04 -1.02
C SER A 56 15.68 2.85 0.17
N LYS A 57 14.85 3.71 0.77
CA LYS A 57 15.18 4.52 1.96
C LYS A 57 14.83 3.81 3.27
N GLY A 58 14.46 2.53 3.22
CA GLY A 58 14.17 1.69 4.39
C GLY A 58 12.68 1.46 4.67
N CYS A 59 11.77 2.08 3.92
CA CYS A 59 10.33 1.87 4.07
C CYS A 59 9.84 0.72 3.18
N LYS A 60 10.07 -0.52 3.60
CA LYS A 60 9.75 -1.75 2.84
C LYS A 60 8.26 -2.16 2.89
N VAL A 61 7.35 -1.19 2.80
CA VAL A 61 5.90 -1.46 2.80
C VAL A 61 5.47 -1.94 1.43
N THR A 62 4.77 -3.07 1.41
CA THR A 62 4.14 -3.66 0.23
C THR A 62 2.70 -4.05 0.58
N LEU A 63 1.73 -3.56 -0.19
CA LEU A 63 0.30 -3.82 -0.02
C LEU A 63 -0.22 -4.55 -1.26
N LYS A 64 -1.23 -5.42 -1.10
CA LYS A 64 -1.88 -6.03 -2.26
C LYS A 64 -2.74 -4.99 -2.98
N ASP A 65 -2.87 -5.14 -4.29
CA ASP A 65 -3.88 -4.42 -5.07
C ASP A 65 -5.24 -5.10 -4.86
N GLU A 66 -6.23 -4.36 -4.38
CA GLU A 66 -7.64 -4.75 -4.33
C GLU A 66 -8.41 -3.68 -5.11
N GLU A 67 -8.88 -4.04 -6.31
CA GLU A 67 -9.61 -3.14 -7.23
C GLU A 67 -8.90 -1.80 -7.51
N GLY A 68 -7.56 -1.82 -7.66
CA GLY A 68 -6.78 -0.60 -7.93
C GLY A 68 -6.52 0.28 -6.69
N LEU A 69 -6.87 -0.22 -5.50
CA LEU A 69 -6.54 0.38 -4.22
C LEU A 69 -5.53 -0.50 -3.46
N PRO A 70 -4.57 0.09 -2.75
CA PRO A 70 -3.66 -0.67 -1.91
C PRO A 70 -4.38 -1.12 -0.63
N GLN A 71 -4.60 -2.43 -0.48
CA GLN A 71 -5.26 -3.01 0.69
C GLN A 71 -4.39 -2.83 1.95
N ALA A 72 -4.96 -2.25 3.00
CA ALA A 72 -4.27 -2.03 4.25
C ALA A 72 -3.77 -3.35 4.85
N ALA A 73 -2.47 -3.41 5.10
CA ALA A 73 -1.86 -4.57 5.69
C ALA A 73 -1.64 -4.45 7.19
N GLN A 74 -1.61 -5.60 7.87
CA GLN A 74 -1.34 -5.67 9.29
C GLN A 74 0.03 -5.07 9.61
N LEU A 75 0.01 -4.01 10.43
CA LEU A 75 1.20 -3.37 10.96
C LEU A 75 1.60 -4.04 12.27
N CYS A 76 2.90 -4.21 12.45
CA CYS A 76 3.43 -4.75 13.70
C CYS A 76 3.22 -3.72 14.83
N PRO A 77 2.63 -4.10 15.97
CA PRO A 77 2.40 -3.17 17.08
C PRO A 77 3.70 -2.66 17.72
N LYS A 78 4.82 -3.39 17.59
CA LYS A 78 6.12 -2.98 18.15
C LYS A 78 6.88 -1.99 17.27
N CYS A 79 7.10 -2.33 16.00
CA CYS A 79 7.96 -1.55 15.12
C CYS A 79 7.19 -0.76 14.04
N LYS A 80 5.85 -0.87 14.02
CA LYS A 80 4.96 -0.29 13.00
C LYS A 80 5.29 -0.69 11.56
N LYS A 81 6.14 -1.70 11.35
CA LYS A 81 6.45 -2.24 10.02
C LYS A 81 5.41 -3.25 9.59
N PHE A 82 5.27 -3.42 8.28
CA PHE A 82 4.38 -4.41 7.70
C PHE A 82 4.71 -5.83 8.18
N MET A 83 3.68 -6.61 8.44
CA MET A 83 3.78 -8.02 8.74
C MET A 83 3.49 -8.83 7.48
N VAL A 84 4.29 -9.86 7.23
CA VAL A 84 4.17 -10.75 6.08
C VAL A 84 3.47 -12.04 6.54
N LYS A 85 2.49 -12.54 5.77
CA LYS A 85 1.95 -13.90 6.00
C LYS A 85 3.05 -14.91 5.65
N ARG A 86 3.46 -15.71 6.62
CA ARG A 86 4.41 -16.83 6.44
C ARG A 86 3.72 -18.12 6.84
N LYS A 87 4.09 -19.23 6.19
CA LYS A 87 3.63 -20.57 6.54
C LYS A 87 4.65 -21.23 7.46
N GLY A 88 4.22 -21.66 8.64
CA GLY A 88 5.02 -22.42 9.59
C GLY A 88 4.50 -23.84 9.79
N LYS A 89 5.13 -24.56 10.73
CA LYS A 89 4.72 -25.93 11.11
C LYS A 89 3.31 -25.97 11.72
N ASN A 90 2.91 -24.90 12.41
CA ASN A 90 1.63 -24.80 13.13
C ASN A 90 0.54 -24.04 12.34
N GLY A 91 0.74 -23.79 11.04
CA GLY A 91 -0.19 -23.02 10.20
C GLY A 91 0.38 -21.68 9.71
N MET A 92 -0.48 -20.83 9.17
CA MET A 92 -0.11 -19.51 8.67
C MET A 92 -0.06 -18.49 9.81
N PHE A 93 0.99 -17.68 9.85
CA PHE A 93 1.17 -16.64 10.86
C PHE A 93 1.65 -15.34 10.21
N TRP A 94 1.35 -14.21 10.84
CA TRP A 94 1.92 -12.92 10.49
C TRP A 94 3.29 -12.79 11.15
N GLY A 95 4.35 -12.72 10.36
CA GLY A 95 5.71 -12.43 10.84
C GLY A 95 6.16 -11.03 10.47
N CYS A 96 6.82 -10.31 11.37
CA CYS A 96 7.37 -9.00 11.04
C CYS A 96 8.33 -9.06 9.83
N SER A 97 8.24 -8.09 8.93
CA SER A 97 9.14 -7.98 7.76
C SER A 97 10.60 -7.69 8.13
N GLU A 98 10.88 -7.22 9.34
CA GLU A 98 12.21 -6.84 9.82
C GLU A 98 12.89 -7.89 10.71
N PHE A 99 12.52 -9.16 10.58
CA PHE A 99 13.31 -10.22 11.21
C PHE A 99 14.75 -10.21 10.66
N PRO A 100 15.82 -10.25 11.49
CA PRO A 100 15.87 -10.61 12.92
C PRO A 100 15.73 -9.46 13.93
N HIS A 101 15.69 -8.18 13.51
CA HIS A 101 15.56 -7.02 14.42
C HIS A 101 14.22 -6.99 15.16
N CYS A 102 13.14 -7.45 14.51
CA CYS A 102 11.84 -7.59 15.14
C CYS A 102 11.32 -9.02 14.99
N LYS A 103 11.20 -9.74 16.11
CA LYS A 103 10.71 -11.13 16.18
C LYS A 103 9.22 -11.24 16.50
N THR A 104 8.49 -10.13 16.43
CA THR A 104 7.04 -10.13 16.69
C THR A 104 6.32 -10.96 15.64
N THR A 105 5.53 -11.92 16.12
CA THR A 105 4.63 -12.75 15.32
C THR A 105 3.23 -12.65 15.88
N ILE A 106 2.24 -12.61 15.00
CA ILE A 106 0.82 -12.61 15.36
C ILE A 106 0.19 -13.82 14.66
N ALA A 107 -0.61 -14.60 15.38
CA ALA A 107 -1.37 -15.68 14.77
C ALA A 107 -2.41 -15.10 13.81
N ILE A 108 -2.60 -15.71 12.65
CA ILE A 108 -3.69 -15.29 11.75
C ILE A 108 -4.95 -15.93 12.32
N GLU A 109 -5.76 -15.16 13.04
CA GLU A 109 -7.14 -15.57 13.26
C GLU A 109 -7.83 -15.51 11.90
N ALA A 110 -8.27 -16.66 11.40
CA ALA A 110 -9.02 -16.75 10.17
C ALA A 110 -10.34 -15.99 10.41
N SER A 111 -10.37 -14.71 10.02
CA SER A 111 -11.62 -13.97 9.86
C SER A 111 -12.39 -14.64 8.74
N SER A 112 -13.10 -15.71 9.09
CA SER A 112 -14.14 -16.32 8.29
C SER A 112 -15.33 -15.40 8.36
N LYS A 113 -15.51 -14.56 7.34
CA LYS A 113 -16.82 -14.13 6.90
C LYS A 113 -16.79 -13.73 5.43
#